data_AF-A0A4P6F0Q5-F1
#
_entry.id   AF-A0A4P6F0Q5-F1
#
_cell.length_a   1.000
_cell.length_b   1.000
_cell.length_c   1.000
_cell.angle_alpha   90.00
_cell.angle_beta   90.00
_cell.angle_gamma   90.00
#
_symmetry.space_group_name_H-M   'P 1'
#
loop_
_entity.id
_entity.type
_entity.pdbx_description
1 polymer ?
#
loop_
_entity_poly.entity_id
_entity_poly.type
_entity_poly.pdbx_seq_one_letter_code
_entity_poly.pdbx_strand_id
1 'polypeptide(L)'
;MDYPDADMHRQADVTALADHMGTSAHDNYKALRTPLWQALRALGFDGGDVLVQGDGAPTLLNLPTAVDHPIDFITAHLTPRVDADHAPNTPGLKGGPGDYDLVIASLPWLDVQLRGTARHELRTELHHVKTLAAVHLTKPGGLTAILANHSLMDRAPTRARTEITNEADFLGAIRFPAGILREQAGTDDVIDLILLAKPAMGAPTGTVPFTPTVQVTVERFITTINQYFDDHPDNMLGSLRPEMQIWDTSDYTLQGAGREATLAEYRTALTGIVAHAITTSQVPQPASRNADAAVAGGWTIGGARRYLPAALRDAGAASGFLDAHPEPPAPPPPSVDL
;
A
#
# COMPACT_ATOMS: atom_id res chain seq x y z
N MET A 1 13.05 26.65 27.70
CA MET A 1 11.93 26.52 26.77
C MET A 1 11.23 25.26 27.21
N ASP A 2 10.06 25.38 27.84
CA ASP A 2 9.29 24.21 28.27
C ASP A 2 9.04 23.34 27.05
N TYR A 3 9.47 22.08 27.14
CA TYR A 3 9.14 21.05 26.17
C TYR A 3 7.61 21.03 26.04
N PRO A 4 7.03 20.95 24.82
CA PRO A 4 5.59 20.69 24.71
C PRO A 4 5.22 19.52 25.61
N ASP A 5 4.27 19.75 26.52
CA ASP A 5 3.82 18.77 27.50
C ASP A 5 3.42 17.48 26.76
N ALA A 6 3.79 16.31 27.29
CA ALA A 6 3.43 15.01 26.71
C ALA A 6 1.91 14.89 26.51
N ASP A 7 1.12 15.60 27.32
CA ASP A 7 -0.33 15.71 27.16
C ASP A 7 -0.74 16.52 25.92
N MET A 8 -0.02 17.59 25.56
CA MET A 8 -0.27 18.32 24.30
C MET A 8 -0.03 17.45 23.08
N HIS A 9 1.06 16.66 23.06
CA HIS A 9 1.31 15.71 21.98
C HIS A 9 0.27 14.60 21.93
N ARG A 10 -0.14 14.11 23.10
CA ARG A 10 -1.21 13.12 23.16
C ARG A 10 -2.49 13.67 22.52
N GLN A 11 -2.85 14.92 22.82
CA GLN A 11 -4.04 15.58 22.31
C GLN A 11 -3.94 15.90 20.81
N ALA A 12 -2.77 16.35 20.35
CA ALA A 12 -2.51 16.61 18.93
C ALA A 12 -2.70 15.33 18.10
N ASP A 13 -2.08 14.22 18.52
CA ASP A 13 -2.26 12.93 17.87
C ASP A 13 -3.73 12.46 17.86
N VAL A 14 -4.45 12.60 18.98
CA VAL A 14 -5.88 12.22 19.05
C VAL A 14 -6.70 13.03 18.05
N THR A 15 -6.41 14.31 17.92
CA THR A 15 -7.08 15.21 16.98
C THR A 15 -6.76 14.80 15.55
N ALA A 16 -5.49 14.59 15.21
CA ALA A 16 -5.05 14.15 13.89
C ALA A 16 -5.67 12.80 13.49
N LEU A 17 -5.75 11.85 14.43
CA LEU A 17 -6.41 10.56 14.20
C LEU A 17 -7.93 10.70 14.01
N ALA A 18 -8.59 11.58 14.77
CA ALA A 18 -10.01 11.85 14.61
C ALA A 18 -10.31 12.50 13.25
N ASP A 19 -9.48 13.46 12.82
CA ASP A 19 -9.60 14.14 11.53
C ASP A 19 -9.37 13.17 10.36
N HIS A 20 -8.39 12.27 10.48
CA HIS A 20 -8.16 11.18 9.53
C HIS A 20 -9.38 10.27 9.38
N MET A 21 -9.98 9.84 10.50
CA MET A 21 -11.19 8.99 10.48
C MET A 21 -12.43 9.72 9.97
N GLY A 22 -12.50 11.05 10.17
CA GLY A 22 -13.63 11.88 9.74
C GLY A 22 -13.54 12.36 8.28
N THR A 23 -12.37 12.26 7.65
CA THR A 23 -12.14 12.76 6.29
C THR A 23 -11.96 11.62 5.31
N SER A 24 -12.75 11.63 4.24
CA SER A 24 -12.65 10.61 3.20
C SER A 24 -11.47 10.86 2.27
N ALA A 25 -10.71 9.80 1.97
CA ALA A 25 -9.68 9.77 0.93
C ALA A 25 -10.20 9.19 -0.42
N HIS A 26 -11.50 9.01 -0.57
CA HIS A 26 -12.13 8.31 -1.70
C HIS A 26 -11.64 8.80 -3.08
N ASP A 27 -11.76 10.10 -3.35
CA ASP A 27 -11.38 10.67 -4.66
C ASP A 27 -9.88 10.55 -4.93
N ASN A 28 -9.07 10.48 -3.87
CA ASN A 28 -7.63 10.31 -3.95
C ASN A 28 -7.25 8.86 -4.24
N TYR A 29 -7.85 7.89 -3.55
CA TYR A 29 -7.72 6.49 -3.92
C TYR A 29 -8.20 6.21 -5.35
N LYS A 30 -9.31 6.82 -5.77
CA LYS A 30 -9.82 6.70 -7.14
C LYS A 30 -8.80 7.17 -8.18
N ALA A 31 -8.08 8.24 -7.91
CA ALA A 31 -7.03 8.75 -8.80
C ALA A 31 -5.79 7.84 -8.85
N LEU A 32 -5.42 7.21 -7.72
CA LEU A 32 -4.27 6.31 -7.63
C LEU A 32 -4.54 4.89 -8.17
N ARG A 33 -5.81 4.47 -8.15
CA ARG A 33 -6.26 3.11 -8.47
C ARG A 33 -5.90 2.66 -9.88
N THR A 34 -6.33 3.38 -10.91
CA THR A 34 -6.19 2.88 -12.29
C THR A 34 -4.74 2.66 -12.69
N PRO A 35 -3.79 3.59 -12.43
CA PRO A 35 -2.38 3.32 -12.67
C PRO A 35 -1.83 2.13 -11.86
N LEU A 36 -2.26 1.97 -10.60
CA LEU A 36 -1.86 0.83 -9.76
C LEU A 36 -2.24 -0.50 -10.42
N TRP A 37 -3.50 -0.67 -10.80
CA TRP A 37 -3.98 -1.91 -11.41
C TRP A 37 -3.35 -2.17 -12.79
N GLN A 38 -3.09 -1.12 -13.57
CA GLN A 38 -2.33 -1.24 -14.82
C GLN A 38 -0.91 -1.76 -14.58
N ALA A 39 -0.22 -1.24 -13.56
CA ALA A 39 1.11 -1.70 -13.19
C ALA A 39 1.09 -3.14 -12.67
N LEU A 40 0.14 -3.50 -11.79
CA LEU A 40 -0.03 -4.87 -11.30
C LEU A 40 -0.26 -5.86 -12.43
N ARG A 41 -1.07 -5.48 -13.44
CA ARG A 41 -1.26 -6.29 -14.64
C ARG A 41 0.01 -6.47 -15.46
N ALA A 42 0.78 -5.40 -15.61
CA ALA A 42 2.04 -5.42 -16.33
C ALA A 42 3.13 -6.24 -15.59
N LEU A 43 3.05 -6.31 -14.26
CA LEU A 43 3.85 -7.19 -13.41
C LEU A 43 3.39 -8.67 -13.44
N GLY A 44 2.35 -8.99 -14.21
CA GLY A 44 1.92 -10.37 -14.45
C GLY A 44 0.64 -10.80 -13.75
N PHE A 45 -0.03 -9.93 -12.98
CA PHE A 45 -1.34 -10.26 -12.41
C PHE A 45 -2.40 -10.35 -13.53
N ASP A 46 -3.07 -11.49 -13.64
CA ASP A 46 -4.08 -11.74 -14.68
C ASP A 46 -5.42 -12.20 -14.11
N GLY A 47 -5.68 -11.95 -12.83
CA GLY A 47 -6.88 -12.43 -12.14
C GLY A 47 -6.57 -13.52 -11.11
N GLY A 48 -7.62 -14.02 -10.47
CA GLY A 48 -7.54 -14.89 -9.30
C GLY A 48 -8.16 -14.26 -8.06
N ASP A 49 -7.84 -14.81 -6.90
CA ASP A 49 -8.37 -14.35 -5.62
C ASP A 49 -7.57 -13.15 -5.11
N VAL A 50 -8.27 -12.09 -4.72
CA VAL A 50 -7.66 -10.86 -4.23
C VAL A 50 -8.15 -10.51 -2.83
N LEU A 51 -7.27 -9.93 -2.03
CA LEU A 51 -7.60 -9.28 -0.77
C LEU A 51 -7.22 -7.80 -0.84
N VAL A 52 -8.18 -6.92 -0.58
CA VAL A 52 -7.92 -5.49 -0.38
C VAL A 52 -8.20 -5.15 1.08
N GLN A 53 -7.20 -4.64 1.77
CA GLN A 53 -7.24 -4.32 3.19
C GLN A 53 -7.08 -2.82 3.42
N GLY A 54 -7.82 -2.32 4.41
CA GLY A 54 -7.64 -1.02 5.04
C GLY A 54 -8.49 0.08 4.44
N ASP A 55 -8.03 1.30 4.64
CA ASP A 55 -8.71 2.51 4.18
C ASP A 55 -8.81 2.54 2.64
N GLY A 56 -9.98 2.92 2.14
CA GLY A 56 -10.27 2.94 0.70
C GLY A 56 -10.37 1.58 0.02
N ALA A 57 -10.47 0.46 0.76
CA ALA A 57 -10.52 -0.87 0.14
C ALA A 57 -11.64 -1.05 -0.91
N PRO A 58 -12.90 -0.65 -0.66
CA PRO A 58 -13.92 -0.69 -1.70
C PRO A 58 -13.55 0.17 -2.92
N THR A 59 -12.98 1.34 -2.70
CA THR A 59 -12.57 2.26 -3.76
C THR A 59 -11.45 1.72 -4.63
N LEU A 60 -10.42 1.14 -3.99
CA LEU A 60 -9.30 0.48 -4.65
C LEU A 60 -9.75 -0.73 -5.47
N LEU A 61 -10.76 -1.47 -5.00
CA LEU A 61 -11.39 -2.55 -5.76
C LEU A 61 -12.49 -2.06 -6.73
N ASN A 62 -12.73 -0.74 -6.77
CA ASN A 62 -13.75 -0.07 -7.58
C ASN A 62 -15.18 -0.64 -7.39
N LEU A 63 -15.54 -1.03 -6.17
CA LEU A 63 -16.89 -1.50 -5.85
C LEU A 63 -17.87 -0.32 -5.81
N PRO A 64 -18.77 -0.19 -6.80
CA PRO A 64 -19.76 0.88 -6.79
C PRO A 64 -20.68 0.73 -5.59
N THR A 65 -21.09 1.84 -4.97
CA THR A 65 -22.03 1.92 -3.84
C THR A 65 -21.54 1.40 -2.48
N ALA A 66 -20.36 0.79 -2.42
CA ALA A 66 -19.76 0.38 -1.16
C ALA A 66 -19.25 1.60 -0.39
N VAL A 67 -19.57 1.67 0.90
CA VAL A 67 -19.08 2.71 1.81
C VAL A 67 -17.64 2.38 2.21
N ASP A 68 -16.72 3.33 2.05
CA ASP A 68 -15.35 3.20 2.56
C ASP A 68 -15.36 3.26 4.09
N HIS A 69 -14.70 2.30 4.73
CA HIS A 69 -14.44 2.30 6.16
C HIS A 69 -12.94 2.50 6.40
N PRO A 70 -12.51 3.21 7.46
CA PRO A 70 -11.08 3.41 7.75
C PRO A 70 -10.29 2.11 7.96
N ILE A 71 -10.99 1.06 8.39
CA ILE A 71 -10.47 -0.31 8.49
C ILE A 71 -11.49 -1.20 7.80
N ASP A 72 -11.12 -1.75 6.64
CA ASP A 72 -11.97 -2.67 5.89
C ASP A 72 -11.14 -3.86 5.38
N PHE A 73 -11.78 -4.96 5.04
CA PHE A 73 -11.12 -6.13 4.46
C PHE A 73 -12.06 -6.76 3.46
N ILE A 74 -11.71 -6.70 2.18
CA ILE A 74 -12.58 -7.15 1.09
C ILE A 74 -11.85 -8.24 0.31
N THR A 75 -12.47 -9.42 0.28
CA THR A 75 -12.05 -10.53 -0.57
C THR A 75 -12.90 -10.56 -1.84
N ALA A 76 -12.30 -10.83 -2.99
CA ALA A 76 -13.00 -10.99 -4.25
C ALA A 76 -12.24 -11.93 -5.19
N HIS A 77 -12.92 -12.42 -6.22
CA HIS A 77 -12.30 -13.15 -7.31
C HIS A 77 -12.36 -12.30 -8.58
N LEU A 78 -11.22 -12.10 -9.24
CA LEU A 78 -11.12 -11.31 -10.45
C LEU A 78 -10.93 -12.24 -11.66
N THR A 79 -11.82 -12.15 -12.64
CA THR A 79 -11.72 -12.91 -13.89
C THR A 79 -11.51 -11.94 -15.05
N PRO A 80 -10.49 -12.10 -15.91
CA PRO A 80 -10.31 -11.27 -17.10
C PRO A 80 -11.60 -11.17 -17.91
N ARG A 81 -11.97 -9.96 -18.36
CA ARG A 81 -13.20 -9.76 -19.16
C ARG A 81 -13.23 -10.56 -20.46
N VAL A 82 -12.05 -10.86 -21.02
CA VAL A 82 -11.91 -11.69 -22.23
C VAL A 82 -12.37 -13.14 -21.98
N ASP A 83 -12.33 -13.58 -20.72
CA ASP A 83 -12.69 -14.95 -20.32
C ASP A 83 -14.08 -15.03 -19.65
N ALA A 84 -14.81 -13.90 -19.58
CA ALA A 84 -16.02 -13.72 -18.77
C ALA A 84 -17.28 -14.48 -19.25
N ASP A 85 -17.21 -15.21 -20.37
CA ASP A 85 -18.25 -16.17 -20.77
C ASP A 85 -18.33 -17.39 -19.82
N HIS A 86 -17.38 -17.51 -18.87
CA HIS A 86 -17.40 -18.49 -17.79
C HIS A 86 -17.94 -17.86 -16.50
N ALA A 87 -18.97 -18.49 -15.92
CA ALA A 87 -19.74 -18.00 -14.76
C ALA A 87 -18.86 -17.47 -13.60
N PRO A 88 -19.34 -16.47 -12.82
CA PRO A 88 -18.54 -15.88 -11.75
C PRO A 88 -18.21 -16.91 -10.68
N ASN A 89 -16.93 -17.28 -10.59
CA ASN A 89 -16.41 -18.00 -9.45
C ASN A 89 -16.55 -17.08 -8.22
N THR A 90 -17.39 -17.48 -7.27
CA THR A 90 -17.36 -16.88 -5.93
C THR A 90 -16.15 -17.48 -5.21
N PRO A 91 -15.20 -16.69 -4.72
CA PRO A 91 -14.09 -17.24 -3.95
C PRO A 91 -14.67 -17.96 -2.73
N GLY A 92 -14.14 -19.14 -2.42
CA GLY A 92 -14.37 -19.74 -1.10
C GLY A 92 -13.98 -18.76 0.02
N LEU A 93 -14.48 -18.96 1.24
CA LEU A 93 -13.96 -18.21 2.39
C LEU A 93 -12.51 -18.68 2.62
N LYS A 94 -11.54 -17.88 2.16
CA LYS A 94 -10.10 -18.14 2.21
C LYS A 94 -9.43 -17.16 3.18
N GLY A 95 -8.39 -17.58 3.87
CA GLY A 95 -7.72 -16.73 4.87
C GLY A 95 -6.48 -17.34 5.54
N GLY A 96 -5.95 -18.43 4.98
CA GLY A 96 -4.68 -19.04 5.35
C GLY A 96 -3.51 -18.48 4.54
N PRO A 97 -2.27 -18.84 4.90
CA PRO A 97 -1.08 -18.43 4.16
C PRO A 97 -1.13 -18.92 2.71
N GLY A 98 -0.81 -18.04 1.76
CA GLY A 98 -0.79 -18.38 0.34
C GLY A 98 -2.17 -18.60 -0.29
N ASP A 99 -3.19 -17.90 0.19
CA ASP A 99 -4.57 -18.05 -0.33
C ASP A 99 -4.92 -17.07 -1.45
N TYR A 100 -4.17 -15.97 -1.60
CA TYR A 100 -4.47 -14.87 -2.51
C TYR A 100 -3.43 -14.70 -3.61
N ASP A 101 -3.87 -14.48 -4.85
CA ASP A 101 -3.00 -14.16 -6.00
C ASP A 101 -2.48 -12.72 -5.92
N LEU A 102 -3.25 -11.83 -5.29
CA LEU A 102 -2.89 -10.43 -5.03
C LEU A 102 -3.41 -9.97 -3.67
N VAL A 103 -2.55 -9.29 -2.91
CA VAL A 103 -2.95 -8.55 -1.71
C VAL A 103 -2.60 -7.08 -1.86
N ILE A 104 -3.59 -6.19 -1.71
CA ILE A 104 -3.40 -4.73 -1.63
C ILE A 104 -3.72 -4.30 -0.20
N ALA A 105 -2.78 -3.68 0.51
CA ALA A 105 -2.98 -3.24 1.88
C ALA A 105 -2.70 -1.75 2.05
N SER A 106 -3.75 -0.99 2.37
CA SER A 106 -3.67 0.39 2.83
C SER A 106 -3.60 0.42 4.35
N LEU A 107 -2.41 0.66 4.90
CA LEU A 107 -2.18 0.46 6.33
C LEU A 107 -2.80 1.58 7.18
N PRO A 108 -3.27 1.29 8.40
CA PRO A 108 -3.97 2.29 9.21
C PRO A 108 -3.07 3.49 9.55
N TRP A 109 -3.64 4.70 9.55
CA TRP A 109 -2.95 5.95 9.93
C TRP A 109 -1.68 6.23 9.10
N LEU A 110 -1.66 5.78 7.85
CA LEU A 110 -0.49 5.87 6.99
C LEU A 110 -0.11 7.31 6.62
N ASP A 111 -1.10 8.20 6.50
CA ASP A 111 -0.99 9.59 6.05
C ASP A 111 -1.13 10.59 7.20
N VAL A 112 -0.96 10.16 8.46
CA VAL A 112 -1.18 11.01 9.65
C VAL A 112 0.14 11.28 10.38
N GLN A 113 0.46 12.55 10.57
CA GLN A 113 1.62 12.98 11.33
C GLN A 113 1.38 12.80 12.83
N LEU A 114 2.20 11.97 13.48
CA LEU A 114 2.11 11.67 14.92
C LEU A 114 3.26 12.36 15.66
N ARG A 115 2.94 13.14 16.69
CA ARG A 115 3.88 13.89 17.53
C ARG A 115 4.39 13.06 18.71
N GLY A 116 3.58 12.13 19.21
CA GLY A 116 3.97 11.23 20.31
C GLY A 116 4.85 10.06 19.82
N THR A 117 6.05 9.92 20.41
CA THR A 117 7.00 8.84 20.07
C THR A 117 6.38 7.44 20.20
N ALA A 118 5.62 7.19 21.27
CA ALA A 118 4.97 5.90 21.49
C ALA A 118 3.96 5.53 20.39
N ARG A 119 3.21 6.50 19.85
CA ARG A 119 2.27 6.24 18.76
C ARG A 119 2.98 6.08 17.42
N HIS A 120 4.05 6.83 17.19
CA HIS A 120 4.89 6.66 16.02
C HIS A 120 5.53 5.25 15.97
N GLU A 121 6.08 4.78 17.09
CA GLU A 121 6.63 3.43 17.23
C GLU A 121 5.55 2.36 17.02
N LEU A 122 4.38 2.54 17.63
CA LEU A 122 3.24 1.64 17.44
C LEU A 122 2.79 1.58 15.97
N ARG A 123 2.68 2.73 15.29
CA ARG A 123 2.35 2.80 13.85
C ARG A 123 3.36 2.03 13.02
N THR A 124 4.65 2.26 13.27
CA THR A 124 5.74 1.61 12.52
C THR A 124 5.70 0.09 12.70
N GLU A 125 5.53 -0.41 13.92
CA GLU A 125 5.41 -1.86 14.17
C GLU A 125 4.13 -2.45 13.59
N LEU A 126 3.00 -1.74 13.68
CA LEU A 126 1.75 -2.17 13.06
C LEU A 126 1.87 -2.27 11.54
N HIS A 127 2.54 -1.30 10.91
CA HIS A 127 2.77 -1.31 9.47
C HIS A 127 3.66 -2.48 9.05
N HIS A 128 4.71 -2.74 9.83
CA HIS A 128 5.59 -3.89 9.66
C HIS A 128 4.81 -5.22 9.74
N VAL A 129 4.09 -5.45 10.84
CA VAL A 129 3.38 -6.71 11.09
C VAL A 129 2.26 -6.94 10.07
N LYS A 130 1.54 -5.89 9.66
CA LYS A 130 0.52 -5.99 8.59
C LYS A 130 1.12 -6.24 7.21
N THR A 131 2.29 -5.69 6.92
CA THR A 131 3.01 -5.97 5.68
C THR A 131 3.43 -7.43 5.61
N LEU A 132 4.02 -7.98 6.67
CA LEU A 132 4.35 -9.41 6.74
C LEU A 132 3.12 -10.29 6.61
N ALA A 133 2.01 -9.95 7.29
CA ALA A 133 0.77 -10.70 7.17
C ALA A 133 0.22 -10.68 5.74
N ALA A 134 0.26 -9.54 5.05
CA ALA A 134 -0.12 -9.44 3.64
C ALA A 134 0.76 -10.33 2.75
N VAL A 135 2.09 -10.27 2.93
CA VAL A 135 3.03 -11.14 2.21
C VAL A 135 2.77 -12.63 2.49
N HIS A 136 2.48 -13.02 3.73
CA HIS A 136 2.15 -14.41 4.08
C HIS A 136 0.86 -14.89 3.42
N LEU A 137 -0.16 -14.03 3.31
CA LEU A 137 -1.43 -14.32 2.65
C LEU A 137 -1.29 -14.47 1.13
N THR A 138 -0.29 -13.84 0.52
CA THR A 138 0.02 -13.94 -0.90
C THR A 138 0.57 -15.32 -1.26
N LYS A 139 0.11 -15.88 -2.38
CA LYS A 139 0.57 -17.14 -2.99
C LYS A 139 2.01 -17.01 -3.49
N PRO A 140 2.82 -18.08 -3.49
CA PRO A 140 4.06 -18.11 -4.28
C PRO A 140 3.78 -17.73 -5.74
N GLY A 141 4.54 -16.78 -6.29
CA GLY A 141 4.32 -16.19 -7.61
C GLY A 141 3.27 -15.06 -7.65
N GLY A 142 2.61 -14.76 -6.53
CA GLY A 142 1.64 -13.66 -6.41
C GLY A 142 2.30 -12.32 -6.09
N LEU A 143 1.49 -11.26 -6.12
CA LEU A 143 1.94 -9.88 -5.88
C LEU A 143 1.36 -9.33 -4.58
N THR A 144 2.11 -8.42 -3.94
CA THR A 144 1.64 -7.63 -2.81
C THR A 144 1.92 -6.15 -3.05
N ALA A 145 0.91 -5.30 -2.87
CA ALA A 145 1.05 -3.85 -2.93
C ALA A 145 0.67 -3.24 -1.58
N ILE A 146 1.58 -2.48 -0.98
CA ILE A 146 1.40 -1.91 0.36
C ILE A 146 1.45 -0.39 0.27
N LEU A 147 0.42 0.28 0.76
CA LEU A 147 0.49 1.70 1.10
C LEU A 147 0.79 1.80 2.60
N ALA A 148 1.97 2.30 2.94
CA ALA A 148 2.45 2.44 4.30
C ALA A 148 2.98 3.85 4.54
N ASN A 149 3.15 4.21 5.81
CA ASN A 149 3.90 5.39 6.16
C ASN A 149 5.39 5.20 5.82
N HIS A 150 6.06 6.27 5.43
CA HIS A 150 7.47 6.23 5.02
C HIS A 150 8.42 5.64 6.08
N SER A 151 8.02 5.66 7.36
CA SER A 151 8.82 5.10 8.45
C SER A 151 9.10 3.60 8.30
N LEU A 152 8.26 2.84 7.60
CA LEU A 152 8.52 1.43 7.30
C LEU A 152 9.80 1.27 6.46
N MET A 153 10.02 2.18 5.52
CA MET A 153 11.17 2.19 4.62
C MET A 153 12.42 2.81 5.27
N ASP A 154 12.28 3.89 6.04
CA ASP A 154 13.44 4.67 6.47
C ASP A 154 13.95 4.34 7.87
N ARG A 155 13.07 3.87 8.77
CA ARG A 155 13.40 3.88 10.20
C ARG A 155 14.29 2.70 10.59
N ALA A 156 15.20 2.95 11.53
CA ALA A 156 15.97 1.90 12.19
C ALA A 156 15.20 1.32 13.40
N PRO A 157 15.47 0.07 13.81
CA PRO A 157 16.39 -0.89 13.19
C PRO A 157 15.84 -1.49 11.88
N THR A 158 16.71 -2.07 11.04
CA THR A 158 16.35 -2.64 9.73
C THR A 158 15.51 -3.92 9.81
N ARG A 159 15.18 -4.40 11.03
CA ARG A 159 14.49 -5.68 11.28
C ARG A 159 13.27 -5.87 10.40
N ALA A 160 12.38 -4.86 10.36
CA ALA A 160 11.15 -4.94 9.57
C ALA A 160 11.44 -5.21 8.09
N ARG A 161 12.42 -4.49 7.55
CA ARG A 161 12.79 -4.63 6.13
C ARG A 161 13.46 -5.97 5.84
N THR A 162 14.32 -6.42 6.76
CA THR A 162 14.95 -7.75 6.68
C THR A 162 13.93 -8.88 6.70
N GLU A 163 12.96 -8.85 7.62
CA GLU A 163 11.91 -9.86 7.71
C GLU A 163 11.05 -9.88 6.44
N ILE A 164 10.70 -8.71 5.88
CA ILE A 164 9.95 -8.62 4.61
C ILE A 164 10.75 -9.22 3.44
N THR A 165 12.04 -8.87 3.30
CA THR A 165 12.87 -9.39 2.19
C THR A 165 13.19 -10.87 2.29
N ASN A 166 13.03 -11.48 3.45
CA ASN A 166 13.18 -12.93 3.60
C ASN A 166 11.99 -13.69 3.00
N GLU A 167 10.82 -13.04 2.90
CA GLU A 167 9.55 -13.65 2.47
C GLU A 167 9.10 -13.21 1.08
N ALA A 168 9.59 -12.04 0.60
CA ALA A 168 9.23 -11.48 -0.69
C ALA A 168 10.38 -10.74 -1.37
N ASP A 169 10.40 -10.78 -2.70
CA ASP A 169 11.26 -9.94 -3.53
C ASP A 169 10.71 -8.51 -3.59
N PHE A 170 11.55 -7.53 -3.28
CA PHE A 170 11.23 -6.12 -3.45
C PHE A 170 11.38 -5.71 -4.92
N LEU A 171 10.28 -5.25 -5.52
CA LEU A 171 10.26 -4.81 -6.92
C LEU A 171 10.58 -3.31 -7.05
N GLY A 172 10.17 -2.53 -6.06
CA GLY A 172 10.33 -1.08 -6.03
C GLY A 172 9.29 -0.41 -5.13
N ALA A 173 9.49 0.88 -4.88
CA ALA A 173 8.57 1.71 -4.11
C ALA A 173 8.39 3.07 -4.75
N ILE A 174 7.32 3.78 -4.38
CA ILE A 174 7.05 5.16 -4.79
C ILE A 174 6.69 5.95 -3.55
N ARG A 175 7.41 7.04 -3.29
CA ARG A 175 7.15 7.94 -2.17
C ARG A 175 6.31 9.11 -2.65
N PHE A 176 5.11 9.22 -2.10
CA PHE A 176 4.17 10.29 -2.42
C PHE A 176 4.41 11.52 -1.53
N PRO A 177 4.09 12.72 -2.03
CA PRO A 177 4.12 13.91 -1.20
C PRO A 177 3.10 13.81 -0.07
N ALA A 178 3.39 14.47 1.05
CA ALA A 178 2.41 14.63 2.12
C ALA A 178 1.16 15.31 1.55
N GLY A 179 -0.01 14.83 1.96
CA GLY A 179 -1.28 15.36 1.50
C GLY A 179 -1.92 14.62 0.33
N ILE A 180 -1.27 13.57 -0.20
CA ILE A 180 -1.75 12.88 -1.41
C ILE A 180 -3.14 12.23 -1.24
N LEU A 181 -3.44 11.71 -0.05
CA LEU A 181 -4.71 11.03 0.26
C LEU A 181 -5.73 11.93 0.93
N ARG A 182 -5.29 12.87 1.74
CA ARG A 182 -6.09 13.88 2.43
C ARG A 182 -5.21 15.10 2.53
N GLU A 183 -5.73 16.28 2.22
CA GLU A 183 -5.00 17.52 2.41
C GLU A 183 -5.53 18.18 3.69
N GLN A 184 -4.80 18.01 4.78
CA GLN A 184 -5.10 18.52 6.11
C GLN A 184 -3.88 19.23 6.67
N ALA A 185 -4.02 20.54 6.83
CA ALA A 185 -2.95 21.40 7.29
C ALA A 185 -2.38 20.93 8.64
N GLY A 186 -1.13 20.45 8.63
CA GLY A 186 -0.37 20.07 9.82
C GLY A 186 -0.62 18.66 10.35
N THR A 187 -1.40 17.84 9.65
CA THR A 187 -1.64 16.43 10.00
C THR A 187 -1.27 15.46 8.89
N ASP A 188 -1.00 15.93 7.67
CA ASP A 188 -0.60 15.08 6.55
C ASP A 188 0.84 14.55 6.69
N ASP A 189 1.03 13.26 6.42
CA ASP A 189 2.33 12.59 6.46
C ASP A 189 2.70 11.98 5.10
N VAL A 190 3.98 11.65 4.92
CA VAL A 190 4.55 11.04 3.71
C VAL A 190 4.25 9.55 3.69
N ILE A 191 3.87 9.05 2.51
CA ILE A 191 3.43 7.66 2.32
C ILE A 191 4.18 7.01 1.17
N ASP A 192 4.42 5.71 1.28
CA ASP A 192 5.07 4.89 0.28
C ASP A 192 4.10 3.84 -0.28
N LEU A 193 4.04 3.69 -1.60
CA LEU A 193 3.55 2.49 -2.26
C LEU A 193 4.73 1.54 -2.46
N ILE A 194 4.70 0.37 -1.83
CA ILE A 194 5.72 -0.67 -1.90
C ILE A 194 5.17 -1.84 -2.71
N LEU A 195 5.89 -2.26 -3.75
CA LEU A 195 5.53 -3.39 -4.61
C LEU A 195 6.45 -4.57 -4.32
N LEU A 196 5.85 -5.71 -4.02
CA LEU A 196 6.53 -6.94 -3.66
C LEU A 196 6.03 -8.10 -4.54
N ALA A 197 6.92 -9.00 -4.92
CA ALA A 197 6.58 -10.29 -5.52
C ALA A 197 6.92 -11.40 -4.54
N LYS A 198 6.02 -12.36 -4.35
CA LYS A 198 6.36 -13.55 -3.58
C LYS A 198 7.09 -14.53 -4.48
N PRO A 199 8.31 -14.97 -4.16
CA PRO A 199 9.07 -15.87 -5.01
C PRO A 199 8.26 -17.12 -5.35
N ALA A 200 8.25 -17.50 -6.63
CA ALA A 200 7.76 -18.82 -7.02
C ALA A 200 8.72 -19.90 -6.48
N MET A 201 8.21 -21.10 -6.22
CA MET A 201 9.02 -22.21 -5.73
C MET A 201 10.21 -22.47 -6.66
N GLY A 202 11.43 -22.25 -6.16
CA GLY A 202 12.67 -22.48 -6.91
C GLY A 202 13.11 -21.33 -7.83
N ALA A 203 12.46 -20.17 -7.79
CA ALA A 203 12.89 -18.99 -8.53
C ALA A 203 14.11 -18.30 -7.86
N PRO A 204 15.05 -17.75 -8.64
CA PRO A 204 16.09 -16.88 -8.10
C PRO A 204 15.48 -15.59 -7.55
N THR A 205 15.94 -15.14 -6.39
CA THR A 205 15.51 -13.88 -5.77
C THR A 205 16.26 -12.70 -6.38
N GLY A 206 15.55 -11.59 -6.56
CA GLY A 206 16.12 -10.35 -7.10
C GLY A 206 16.76 -9.49 -6.01
N THR A 207 17.75 -8.69 -6.38
CA THR A 207 18.50 -7.83 -5.45
C THR A 207 18.27 -6.34 -5.74
N VAL A 208 17.10 -5.83 -5.37
CA VAL A 208 16.91 -4.37 -5.22
C VAL A 208 17.20 -4.01 -3.75
N PRO A 209 18.04 -3.00 -3.45
CA PRO A 209 18.34 -2.63 -2.07
C PRO A 209 17.08 -2.16 -1.35
N PHE A 210 16.53 -3.00 -0.47
CA PHE A 210 15.40 -2.65 0.38
C PHE A 210 15.81 -2.40 1.83
N THR A 211 16.74 -3.19 2.36
CA THR A 211 17.11 -3.15 3.78
C THR A 211 17.94 -1.93 4.20
N PRO A 212 18.97 -1.51 3.44
CA PRO A 212 19.88 -0.43 3.86
C PRO A 212 19.24 0.95 3.89
N THR A 213 19.81 1.84 4.69
CA THR A 213 19.44 3.26 4.78
C THR A 213 20.69 4.12 4.67
N VAL A 214 20.54 5.33 4.15
CA VAL A 214 21.60 6.32 4.03
C VAL A 214 21.21 7.63 4.69
N GLN A 215 22.21 8.41 5.05
CA GLN A 215 22.03 9.79 5.51
C GLN A 215 22.08 10.74 4.32
N VAL A 216 21.06 11.59 4.20
CA VAL A 216 20.97 12.63 3.18
C VAL A 216 20.84 14.00 3.83
N THR A 217 21.36 15.03 3.16
CA THR A 217 21.23 16.41 3.64
C THR A 217 20.00 17.05 3.03
N VAL A 218 19.05 17.44 3.88
CA VAL A 218 17.87 18.21 3.52
C VAL A 218 18.05 19.63 4.04
N GLU A 219 18.43 20.53 3.13
CA GLU A 219 18.84 21.90 3.44
C GLU A 219 20.01 21.95 4.44
N ARG A 220 19.74 22.19 5.72
CA ARG A 220 20.76 22.22 6.79
C ARG A 220 20.66 21.03 7.76
N PHE A 221 19.72 20.12 7.54
CA PHE A 221 19.44 18.98 8.43
C PHE A 221 19.90 17.68 7.78
N ILE A 222 20.39 16.74 8.59
CA ILE A 222 20.78 15.40 8.12
C ILE A 222 19.66 14.44 8.48
N THR A 223 18.96 13.90 7.48
CA THR A 223 17.93 12.89 7.71
C THR A 223 18.37 11.53 7.17
N THR A 224 17.64 10.48 7.54
CA THR A 224 17.88 9.12 7.07
C THR A 224 16.76 8.70 6.14
N ILE A 225 17.10 8.21 4.96
CA ILE A 225 16.15 7.60 4.03
C ILE A 225 16.60 6.19 3.65
N ASN A 226 15.68 5.37 3.15
CA ASN A 226 16.02 4.10 2.53
C ASN A 226 16.99 4.29 1.34
N GLN A 227 18.01 3.43 1.21
CA GLN A 227 18.96 3.49 0.08
C GLN A 227 18.25 3.41 -1.27
N TYR A 228 17.13 2.69 -1.36
CA TYR A 228 16.33 2.62 -2.58
C TYR A 228 15.97 4.01 -3.14
N PHE A 229 15.58 4.95 -2.27
CA PHE A 229 15.16 6.28 -2.71
C PHE A 229 16.35 7.19 -3.06
N ASP A 230 17.53 6.91 -2.51
CA ASP A 230 18.78 7.55 -2.91
C ASP A 230 19.25 7.05 -4.29
N ASP A 231 19.09 5.75 -4.55
CA ASP A 231 19.39 5.11 -5.85
C ASP A 231 18.35 5.44 -6.93
N HIS A 232 17.10 5.69 -6.53
CA HIS A 232 15.95 5.96 -7.40
C HIS A 232 15.20 7.24 -6.98
N PRO A 233 15.83 8.43 -7.08
CA PRO A 233 15.22 9.68 -6.65
C PRO A 233 13.98 10.06 -7.48
N ASP A 234 13.86 9.55 -8.71
CA ASP A 234 12.68 9.67 -9.58
C ASP A 234 11.43 8.98 -9.02
N ASN A 235 11.60 8.06 -8.07
CA ASN A 235 10.49 7.43 -7.35
C ASN A 235 10.05 8.21 -6.11
N MET A 236 10.66 9.37 -5.84
CA MET A 236 10.15 10.35 -4.86
C MET A 236 9.42 11.46 -5.59
N LEU A 237 8.08 11.47 -5.51
CA LEU A 237 7.22 12.36 -6.30
C LEU A 237 7.15 13.79 -5.70
N GLY A 238 8.29 14.45 -5.62
CA GLY A 238 8.43 15.78 -5.04
C GLY A 238 9.85 16.08 -4.58
N SER A 239 9.98 17.10 -3.73
CA SER A 239 11.26 17.50 -3.15
C SER A 239 11.24 17.36 -1.63
N LEU A 240 12.31 16.78 -1.09
CA LEU A 240 12.51 16.71 0.36
C LEU A 240 12.57 18.12 0.96
N ARG A 241 11.79 18.33 2.01
CA ARG A 241 11.80 19.55 2.81
C ARG A 241 11.99 19.20 4.27
N PRO A 242 12.70 20.02 5.05
CA PRO A 242 12.77 19.82 6.49
C PRO A 242 11.36 19.87 7.06
N GLU A 243 11.00 18.86 7.84
CA GLU A 243 9.80 18.91 8.63
C GLU A 243 10.14 19.50 9.98
N MET A 244 9.61 20.69 10.27
CA MET A 244 9.79 21.31 11.58
C MET A 244 8.87 20.63 12.59
N GLN A 245 9.31 19.51 13.14
CA GLN A 245 8.71 18.95 14.33
C GLN A 245 9.08 19.80 15.56
N ILE A 246 8.27 19.72 16.61
CA ILE A 246 8.53 20.43 17.89
C ILE A 246 9.74 19.80 18.62
N TRP A 247 10.27 18.70 18.09
CA TRP A 247 11.47 18.00 18.52
C TRP A 247 12.69 18.46 17.72
N ASP A 248 13.88 18.42 18.34
CA ASP A 248 15.17 18.65 17.70
C ASP A 248 15.59 17.46 16.82
N THR A 249 14.66 16.97 15.99
CA THR A 249 14.86 15.85 15.08
C THR A 249 14.77 16.30 13.64
N SER A 250 15.74 15.83 12.87
CA SER A 250 15.90 15.95 11.42
C SER A 250 14.90 15.07 10.67
N ASP A 251 13.61 15.32 10.88
CA ASP A 251 12.57 14.68 10.07
C ASP A 251 12.30 15.49 8.80
N TYR A 252 11.60 14.88 7.84
CA TYR A 252 11.34 15.49 6.55
C TYR A 252 9.91 15.29 6.09
N THR A 253 9.47 16.17 5.20
CA THR A 253 8.26 16.00 4.42
C THR A 253 8.62 16.00 2.94
N LEU A 254 7.76 15.44 2.09
CA LEU A 254 7.92 15.46 0.65
C LEU A 254 6.91 16.44 0.05
N GLN A 255 7.41 17.49 -0.60
CA GLN A 255 6.58 18.53 -1.21
C GLN A 255 6.43 18.26 -2.71
N GLY A 256 5.21 17.97 -3.16
CA GLY A 256 4.88 17.71 -4.56
C GLY A 256 4.68 18.99 -5.38
N ALA A 257 4.77 18.87 -6.71
CA ALA A 257 4.54 19.97 -7.67
C ALA A 257 3.04 20.23 -7.96
N GLY A 258 2.15 19.77 -7.08
CA GLY A 258 0.69 19.78 -7.26
C GLY A 258 0.15 18.46 -7.81
N ARG A 259 -1.15 18.24 -7.59
CA ARG A 259 -1.80 16.93 -7.81
C ARG A 259 -1.62 16.35 -9.21
N GLU A 260 -1.85 17.16 -10.24
CA GLU A 260 -1.78 16.67 -11.62
C GLU A 260 -0.37 16.22 -12.00
N ALA A 261 0.64 17.00 -11.60
CA ALA A 261 2.05 16.67 -11.79
C ALA A 261 2.42 15.40 -11.03
N THR A 262 2.07 15.30 -9.74
CA THR A 262 2.31 14.09 -8.92
C THR A 262 1.67 12.85 -9.54
N LEU A 263 0.45 12.93 -10.08
CA LEU A 263 -0.19 11.79 -10.75
C LEU A 263 0.50 11.41 -12.07
N ALA A 264 1.11 12.37 -12.77
CA ALA A 264 1.91 12.10 -13.96
C ALA A 264 3.25 11.43 -13.61
N GLU A 265 3.93 11.93 -12.58
CA GLU A 265 5.17 11.33 -12.04
C GLU A 265 4.89 9.91 -11.53
N TYR A 266 3.78 9.69 -10.82
CA TYR A 266 3.34 8.37 -10.35
C TYR A 266 3.22 7.34 -11.48
N ARG A 267 2.59 7.70 -12.60
CA ARG A 267 2.49 6.82 -13.79
C ARG A 267 3.86 6.50 -14.38
N THR A 268 4.76 7.48 -14.43
CA THR A 268 6.12 7.31 -14.92
C THR A 268 6.92 6.37 -14.01
N ALA A 269 6.89 6.60 -12.70
CA ALA A 269 7.56 5.78 -11.70
C ALA A 269 7.08 4.32 -11.73
N LEU A 270 5.76 4.09 -11.80
CA LEU A 270 5.21 2.74 -11.98
C LEU A 270 5.72 2.06 -13.25
N THR A 271 5.77 2.79 -14.37
CA THR A 271 6.31 2.26 -15.64
C THR A 271 7.78 1.87 -15.49
N GLY A 272 8.57 2.68 -14.78
CA GLY A 272 9.98 2.39 -14.48
C GLY A 272 10.15 1.13 -13.63
N ILE A 273 9.38 0.99 -12.54
CA ILE A 273 9.42 -0.20 -11.67
C ILE A 273 9.03 -1.46 -12.44
N VAL A 274 7.95 -1.40 -13.23
CA VAL A 274 7.50 -2.51 -14.09
C VAL A 274 8.61 -2.92 -15.06
N ALA A 275 9.18 -1.95 -15.78
CA ALA A 275 10.25 -2.22 -16.74
C ALA A 275 11.47 -2.86 -16.05
N HIS A 276 11.87 -2.34 -14.89
CA HIS A 276 12.97 -2.89 -14.11
C HIS A 276 12.70 -4.35 -13.73
N ALA A 277 11.57 -4.63 -13.08
CA ALA A 277 11.19 -5.97 -12.61
C ALA A 277 11.15 -7.01 -13.75
N ILE A 278 10.69 -6.61 -14.95
CA ILE A 278 10.70 -7.47 -16.14
C ILE A 278 12.14 -7.72 -16.63
N THR A 279 12.96 -6.68 -16.72
CA THR A 279 14.34 -6.80 -17.21
C THR A 279 15.24 -7.61 -16.29
N THR A 280 15.00 -7.57 -14.98
CA THR A 280 15.74 -8.33 -13.97
C THR A 280 15.15 -9.72 -13.71
N SER A 281 14.08 -10.10 -14.42
CA SER A 281 13.39 -11.39 -14.27
C SER A 281 12.86 -11.66 -12.84
N GLN A 282 12.53 -10.60 -12.09
CA GLN A 282 11.90 -10.72 -10.76
C GLN A 282 10.43 -11.14 -10.85
N VAL A 283 9.78 -10.83 -11.96
CA VAL A 283 8.44 -11.31 -12.30
C VAL A 283 8.50 -12.09 -13.62
N PRO A 284 7.59 -13.05 -13.85
CA PRO A 284 7.52 -13.75 -15.13
C PRO A 284 7.40 -12.73 -16.27
N GLN A 285 8.16 -12.93 -17.35
CA GLN A 285 7.89 -12.17 -18.57
C GLN A 285 6.42 -12.41 -18.95
N PRO A 286 5.67 -11.36 -19.31
CA PRO A 286 4.34 -11.58 -19.84
C PRO A 286 4.49 -12.54 -21.02
N ALA A 287 3.87 -13.73 -20.93
CA ALA A 287 3.77 -14.63 -22.08
C ALA A 287 3.33 -13.77 -23.26
N SER A 288 3.96 -13.91 -24.43
CA SER A 288 3.64 -13.15 -25.64
C SER A 288 2.13 -13.17 -25.87
N ARG A 289 1.43 -12.18 -25.31
CA ARG A 289 -0.01 -12.05 -25.42
C ARG A 289 -0.20 -11.54 -26.84
N ASN A 290 -1.05 -12.23 -27.61
CA ASN A 290 -1.44 -11.77 -28.93
C ASN A 290 -1.78 -10.28 -28.83
N ALA A 291 -1.04 -9.44 -29.56
CA ALA A 291 -1.24 -8.00 -29.59
C ALA A 291 -2.68 -7.62 -30.02
N ASP A 292 -3.40 -8.57 -30.64
CA ASP A 292 -4.80 -8.43 -31.06
C ASP A 292 -5.82 -8.59 -29.92
N ALA A 293 -5.44 -9.09 -28.74
CA ALA A 293 -6.29 -9.15 -27.54
C ALA A 293 -6.29 -7.83 -26.74
N ALA A 294 -5.62 -6.79 -27.26
CA ALA A 294 -5.40 -5.51 -26.58
C ALA A 294 -6.63 -4.56 -26.57
N VAL A 295 -7.84 -5.04 -26.86
CA VAL A 295 -9.02 -4.19 -26.98
C VAL A 295 -10.14 -4.71 -26.06
N ALA A 296 -10.36 -3.97 -24.96
CA ALA A 296 -11.33 -4.19 -23.86
C ALA A 296 -10.83 -4.99 -22.63
N GLY A 297 -9.75 -4.52 -21.99
CA GLY A 297 -9.09 -5.23 -20.90
C GLY A 297 -9.36 -4.69 -19.49
N GLY A 298 -10.38 -5.22 -18.81
CA GLY A 298 -10.59 -5.11 -17.36
C GLY A 298 -10.86 -6.49 -16.73
N TRP A 299 -11.27 -6.53 -15.46
CA TRP A 299 -11.72 -7.76 -14.79
C TRP A 299 -13.21 -7.70 -14.47
N THR A 300 -13.86 -8.85 -14.41
CA THR A 300 -15.16 -9.00 -13.73
C THR A 300 -14.90 -9.34 -12.27
N ILE A 301 -15.64 -8.70 -11.36
CA ILE A 301 -15.47 -8.88 -9.91
C ILE A 301 -16.53 -9.86 -9.42
N GLY A 302 -16.10 -11.08 -9.09
CA GLY A 302 -16.94 -12.15 -8.54
C GLY A 302 -16.87 -12.20 -7.01
N GLY A 303 -18.03 -12.29 -6.37
CA GLY A 303 -18.14 -12.65 -4.95
C GLY A 303 -17.47 -11.69 -3.97
N ALA A 304 -17.34 -10.41 -4.32
CA ALA A 304 -16.78 -9.39 -3.45
C ALA A 304 -17.57 -9.30 -2.14
N ARG A 305 -16.89 -9.48 -1.01
CA ARG A 305 -17.50 -9.38 0.32
C ARG A 305 -16.48 -8.97 1.38
N ARG A 306 -16.98 -8.39 2.45
CA ARG A 306 -16.17 -8.11 3.64
C ARG A 306 -15.81 -9.41 4.34
N TYR A 307 -14.53 -9.60 4.61
CA TYR A 307 -14.00 -10.79 5.26
C TYR A 307 -12.66 -10.47 5.91
N LEU A 308 -12.51 -10.75 7.21
CA LEU A 308 -11.26 -10.60 7.94
C LEU A 308 -10.55 -11.98 8.07
N PRO A 309 -9.45 -12.21 7.32
CA PRO A 309 -8.63 -13.43 7.44
C PRO A 309 -8.10 -13.63 8.86
N ALA A 310 -8.02 -14.90 9.30
CA ALA A 310 -7.53 -15.24 10.62
C ALA A 310 -6.09 -14.75 10.86
N ALA A 311 -5.21 -14.88 9.86
CA ALA A 311 -3.83 -14.40 9.94
C ALA A 311 -3.73 -12.89 10.25
N LEU A 312 -4.74 -12.11 9.87
CA LEU A 312 -4.79 -10.67 10.15
C LEU A 312 -5.38 -10.33 11.52
N ARG A 313 -6.10 -11.27 12.16
CA ARG A 313 -6.60 -11.14 13.54
C ARG A 313 -5.44 -11.13 14.54
N ASP A 314 -4.54 -12.10 14.40
CA ASP A 314 -3.41 -12.28 15.31
C ASP A 314 -2.29 -11.24 15.09
N ALA A 315 -2.23 -10.66 13.89
CA ALA A 315 -1.37 -9.54 13.52
C ALA A 315 -1.84 -8.19 14.11
N GLY A 316 -2.51 -8.20 15.27
CA GLY A 316 -2.98 -7.00 15.97
C GLY A 316 -4.15 -6.27 15.31
N ALA A 317 -5.01 -6.93 14.52
CA ALA A 317 -6.30 -6.31 14.17
C ALA A 317 -7.13 -6.23 15.46
N ALA A 318 -7.45 -5.00 15.86
CA ALA A 318 -7.98 -4.65 17.17
C ALA A 318 -9.04 -5.64 17.70
N SER A 319 -8.84 -6.04 18.97
CA SER A 319 -9.94 -6.32 19.89
C SER A 319 -11.06 -5.29 19.66
N GLY A 320 -12.23 -5.75 19.19
CA GLY A 320 -13.41 -4.92 18.91
C GLY A 320 -13.83 -4.75 17.44
N PHE A 321 -13.01 -5.13 16.44
CA PHE A 321 -13.43 -5.04 15.01
C PHE A 321 -14.63 -5.94 14.70
N LEU A 322 -14.68 -7.15 15.28
CA LEU A 322 -15.79 -8.11 15.09
C LEU A 322 -17.05 -7.72 15.87
N ASP A 323 -16.91 -7.01 17.00
CA ASP A 323 -18.04 -6.62 17.85
C ASP A 323 -18.84 -5.45 17.26
N ALA A 324 -18.23 -4.65 16.38
CA ALA A 324 -18.87 -3.51 15.73
C ALA A 324 -19.60 -3.86 14.41
N HIS A 325 -19.24 -4.96 13.75
CA HIS A 325 -19.65 -5.26 12.37
C HIS A 325 -20.05 -6.74 12.18
N PRO A 326 -21.31 -7.12 12.47
CA PRO A 326 -21.82 -8.44 12.10
C PRO A 326 -21.82 -8.61 10.57
N GLU A 327 -21.63 -9.86 10.12
CA GLU A 327 -21.55 -10.26 8.71
C GLU A 327 -22.75 -9.73 7.90
N PRO A 328 -22.56 -8.80 6.94
CA PRO A 328 -23.65 -8.32 6.12
C PRO A 328 -24.01 -9.33 5.01
N PRO A 329 -25.29 -9.41 4.59
CA PRO A 329 -25.70 -10.25 3.47
C PRO A 329 -25.00 -9.81 2.17
N ALA A 330 -24.64 -10.79 1.33
CA ALA A 330 -23.90 -10.57 0.10
C ALA A 330 -24.67 -9.67 -0.89
N PRO A 331 -24.08 -8.57 -1.39
CA PRO A 331 -24.68 -7.77 -2.46
C PRO A 331 -24.56 -8.49 -3.82
N PRO A 332 -25.43 -8.19 -4.79
CA PRO A 332 -25.30 -8.68 -6.16
C PRO A 332 -24.02 -8.11 -6.83
N PRO A 333 -23.35 -8.88 -7.71
CA PRO A 333 -22.06 -8.50 -8.26
C PRO A 333 -22.18 -7.31 -9.23
N PRO A 334 -21.41 -6.23 -9.02
CA PRO A 334 -21.26 -5.19 -10.03
C PRO A 334 -20.24 -5.61 -11.11
N SER A 335 -20.51 -5.23 -12.36
CA SER A 335 -19.48 -5.19 -13.40
C SER A 335 -18.69 -3.90 -13.27
N VAL A 336 -17.36 -3.97 -13.27
CA VAL A 336 -16.50 -2.85 -12.91
C VAL A 336 -15.27 -2.86 -13.80
N ASP A 337 -15.00 -1.73 -14.46
CA ASP A 337 -13.77 -1.53 -15.22
C ASP A 337 -12.68 -1.03 -14.25
N LEU A 338 -11.69 -1.87 -13.97
CA LEU A 338 -10.52 -1.55 -13.13
C LEU A 338 -9.35 -1.06 -13.98
#